data_AF-B0DC05-F1
#
_entry.id   AF-B0DC05-F1
#
_cell.length_a   1.000
_cell.length_b   1.000
_cell.length_c   1.000
_cell.angle_alpha   90.00
_cell.angle_beta   90.00
_cell.angle_gamma   90.00
#
_symmetry.space_group_name_H-M   'P 1'
#
loop_
_entity.id
_entity.type
_entity.pdbx_description
1 polymer ?
#
loop_
_entity_poly.entity_id
_entity_poly.type
_entity_poly.pdbx_seq_one_letter_code
_entity_poly.pdbx_strand_id
1 'polypeptide(L)'
;MKLDRPKSVGELYAYIPPTPRNAHQLSRVPPLSKENRDYGYSVGRGSFHLDRAVGRWMSVAFRVKLNDVGEENGEITLYIDGSLVISIDGLSLRTSE
;
A
#
# COMPACT_ATOMS: atom_id res chain seq x y z
N MET A 1 9.09 -3.21 -18.33
CA MET A 1 8.24 -3.11 -17.12
C MET A 1 7.05 -4.04 -17.33
N LYS A 2 7.09 -5.24 -16.75
CA LYS A 2 6.00 -6.21 -16.88
C LYS A 2 4.93 -5.81 -15.87
N LEU A 3 3.77 -5.40 -16.36
CA LEU A 3 2.64 -4.99 -15.52
C LEU A 3 1.92 -6.28 -15.09
N ASP A 4 2.45 -6.97 -14.08
CA ASP A 4 2.18 -8.37 -13.75
C ASP A 4 0.76 -8.68 -13.19
N ARG A 5 -0.27 -7.88 -13.53
CA ARG A 5 -1.68 -8.17 -13.17
C ARG A 5 -2.64 -7.93 -14.33
N PRO A 6 -3.66 -8.80 -14.53
CA PRO A 6 -4.68 -8.59 -15.56
C PRO A 6 -5.31 -7.20 -15.46
N LYS A 7 -5.52 -6.54 -16.61
CA LYS A 7 -6.09 -5.19 -16.73
C LYS A 7 -5.25 -4.07 -16.08
N SER A 8 -3.95 -4.31 -15.84
CA SER A 8 -3.02 -3.30 -15.31
C SER A 8 -3.49 -2.65 -13.99
N VAL A 9 -4.21 -3.40 -13.16
CA VAL A 9 -4.66 -2.95 -11.84
C VAL A 9 -3.47 -2.76 -10.91
N GLY A 10 -3.39 -1.59 -10.28
CA GLY A 10 -2.35 -1.24 -9.32
C GLY A 10 -2.72 -1.64 -7.89
N GLU A 11 -1.72 -1.93 -7.07
CA GLU A 11 -1.86 -2.20 -5.64
C GLU A 11 -0.63 -1.68 -4.88
N LEU A 12 -0.78 -1.41 -3.58
CA LEU A 12 0.36 -1.32 -2.67
C LEU A 12 0.69 -2.72 -2.20
N TYR A 13 1.91 -3.19 -2.47
CA TYR A 13 2.40 -4.47 -1.97
C TYR A 13 3.26 -4.27 -0.73
N ALA A 14 2.81 -4.75 0.43
CA ALA A 14 3.39 -4.42 1.73
C ALA A 14 3.89 -5.66 2.48
N TYR A 15 5.16 -5.61 2.90
CA TYR A 15 5.76 -6.52 3.88
C TYR A 15 6.06 -5.71 5.14
N ILE A 16 5.17 -5.80 6.11
CA ILE A 16 5.30 -5.12 7.41
C ILE A 16 5.05 -6.13 8.54
N PRO A 17 5.47 -5.85 9.79
CA PRO A 17 5.28 -6.77 10.90
C PRO A 17 3.85 -7.35 10.97
N PRO A 18 3.69 -8.68 11.11
CA PRO A 18 2.39 -9.34 11.06
C PRO A 18 1.64 -9.20 12.39
N THR A 19 1.35 -7.97 12.80
CA THR A 19 0.56 -7.68 14.01
C THR A 19 -0.94 -7.71 13.68
N PRO A 20 -1.82 -8.05 14.65
CA PRO A 20 -3.27 -7.98 14.44
C PRO A 20 -3.75 -6.60 14.00
N ARG A 21 -3.12 -5.52 14.50
CA ARG A 21 -3.45 -4.16 14.09
C ARG A 21 -3.10 -3.90 12.63
N ASN A 22 -1.88 -4.25 12.21
CA ASN A 22 -1.45 -4.08 10.82
C ASN A 22 -2.38 -4.87 9.89
N ALA A 23 -2.68 -6.13 10.21
CA ALA A 23 -3.62 -6.94 9.44
C ALA A 23 -5.00 -6.28 9.32
N HIS A 24 -5.53 -5.75 10.42
CA HIS A 24 -6.81 -5.01 10.41
C HIS A 24 -6.76 -3.73 9.57
N GLN A 25 -5.70 -2.92 9.67
CA GLN A 25 -5.58 -1.68 8.88
C GLN A 25 -5.42 -1.97 7.39
N LEU A 26 -4.55 -2.92 7.01
CA LEU A 26 -4.30 -3.25 5.61
C LEU A 26 -5.53 -3.88 4.94
N SER A 27 -6.24 -4.79 5.63
CA SER A 27 -7.39 -5.51 5.07
C SER A 27 -8.61 -4.63 4.77
N ARG A 28 -8.70 -3.46 5.43
CA ARG A 28 -9.82 -2.52 5.26
C ARG A 28 -9.64 -1.53 4.10
N VAL A 29 -8.47 -1.46 3.50
CA VAL A 29 -8.21 -0.52 2.40
C VAL A 29 -9.00 -0.95 1.15
N PRO A 30 -9.94 -0.12 0.67
CA PRO A 30 -10.67 -0.41 -0.57
C PRO A 30 -9.75 -0.27 -1.79
N PRO A 31 -10.15 -0.79 -2.97
CA PRO A 31 -11.35 -1.58 -3.20
C PRO A 31 -11.18 -3.07 -2.89
N LEU A 32 -9.94 -3.57 -2.79
CA LEU A 32 -9.66 -4.95 -2.43
C LEU A 32 -8.27 -5.07 -1.78
N SER A 33 -8.24 -5.55 -0.54
CA SER A 33 -7.02 -5.97 0.13
C SER A 33 -7.02 -7.46 0.41
N LYS A 34 -5.89 -8.12 0.14
CA LYS A 34 -5.73 -9.55 0.32
C LYS A 34 -4.41 -9.86 1.00
N GLU A 35 -4.49 -10.53 2.14
CA GLU A 35 -3.34 -11.15 2.77
C GLU A 35 -2.83 -12.33 1.93
N ASN A 36 -1.53 -12.39 1.75
CA ASN A 36 -0.81 -13.56 1.30
C ASN A 36 0.12 -13.99 2.44
N ARG A 37 -0.22 -15.08 3.12
CA ARG A 37 0.46 -15.52 4.35
C ARG A 37 1.98 -15.73 4.16
N ASP A 38 2.40 -16.06 2.95
CA ASP A 38 3.81 -16.31 2.65
C ASP A 38 4.53 -15.06 2.09
N TYR A 39 3.78 -14.07 1.57
CA TYR A 39 4.33 -13.00 0.74
C TYR A 39 3.80 -11.59 1.08
N GLY A 40 3.21 -11.37 2.26
CA GLY A 40 2.74 -10.05 2.69
C GLY A 40 1.34 -9.68 2.19
N TYR A 41 1.03 -8.40 2.08
CA TYR A 41 -0.31 -7.91 1.75
C TYR A 41 -0.35 -7.23 0.39
N SER A 42 -1.32 -7.63 -0.43
CA SER A 42 -1.77 -6.86 -1.59
C SER A 42 -2.85 -5.89 -1.11
N VAL A 43 -2.55 -4.60 -1.07
CA VAL A 43 -3.39 -3.57 -0.43
C VAL A 43 -4.02 -2.66 -1.48
N GLY A 44 -5.32 -2.43 -1.39
CA GLY A 44 -6.05 -1.50 -2.26
C GLY A 44 -5.91 -1.83 -3.75
N ARG A 45 -5.91 -3.11 -4.13
CA ARG A 45 -5.81 -3.56 -5.52
C ARG A 45 -6.96 -3.02 -6.36
N GLY A 46 -6.63 -2.22 -7.36
CA GLY A 46 -7.59 -1.52 -8.22
C GLY A 46 -7.80 -0.04 -7.84
N SER A 47 -7.14 0.46 -6.80
CA SER A 47 -7.19 1.89 -6.42
C SER A 47 -6.63 2.81 -7.51
N PHE A 48 -5.77 2.28 -8.37
CA PHE A 48 -5.25 2.94 -9.56
C PHE A 48 -5.02 1.92 -10.67
N HIS A 49 -4.86 2.41 -11.90
CA HIS A 49 -4.63 1.56 -13.07
C HIS A 49 -3.47 2.12 -13.90
N LEU A 50 -2.54 1.24 -14.28
CA LEU A 50 -1.30 1.58 -14.98
C LEU A 50 -1.51 1.71 -16.49
N ASP A 51 -2.63 1.23 -17.03
CA ASP A 51 -3.03 1.44 -18.42
C ASP A 51 -3.26 2.94 -18.73
N ARG A 52 -3.63 3.75 -17.73
CA ARG A 52 -3.73 5.21 -17.83
C ARG A 52 -2.41 5.89 -18.17
N ALA A 53 -1.28 5.20 -18.04
CA ALA A 53 0.05 5.71 -18.39
C ALA A 53 0.47 5.37 -19.84
N VAL A 54 -0.35 4.67 -20.62
CA VAL A 54 0.02 4.36 -22.02
C VAL A 54 0.17 5.65 -22.82
N GLY A 55 1.35 5.86 -23.39
CA GLY A 55 1.67 7.05 -24.20
C GLY A 55 1.96 8.32 -23.40
N ARG A 56 2.06 8.26 -22.07
CA ARG A 56 2.43 9.41 -21.23
C ARG A 56 3.23 9.00 -20.00
N TRP A 57 3.88 9.99 -19.37
CA TRP A 57 4.40 9.80 -18.02
C TRP A 57 3.26 9.80 -16.99
N MET A 58 3.43 9.00 -15.95
CA MET A 58 2.56 8.96 -14.77
C MET A 58 3.42 9.21 -13.54
N SER A 59 3.02 10.16 -12.70
CA SER A 59 3.74 10.45 -11.46
C SER A 59 3.27 9.51 -10.36
N VAL A 60 4.21 8.89 -9.66
CA VAL A 60 3.95 8.02 -8.50
C VAL A 60 4.71 8.58 -7.32
N ALA A 61 4.03 8.87 -6.22
CA ALA A 61 4.67 9.30 -4.99
C ALA A 61 4.24 8.43 -3.82
N PHE A 62 5.22 7.94 -3.08
CA PHE A 62 5.05 7.20 -1.84
C PHE A 62 5.55 8.03 -0.68
N ARG A 63 4.73 8.19 0.35
CA ARG A 63 5.15 8.71 1.64
C ARG A 63 5.05 7.60 2.67
N VAL A 64 6.12 7.39 3.43
CA VAL A 64 6.15 6.48 4.56
C VAL A 64 6.62 7.27 5.77
N LYS A 65 5.83 7.25 6.84
CA LYS A 65 6.22 7.76 8.15
C LYS A 65 6.35 6.56 9.08
N LEU A 66 7.55 6.36 9.62
CA LEU A 66 7.79 5.31 10.60
C LEU A 66 6.99 5.57 11.87
N ASN A 67 6.61 4.49 12.53
CA ASN A 67 6.09 4.59 13.89
C ASN A 67 7.23 4.83 14.88
N ASP A 68 6.87 5.48 15.99
CA ASP A 68 7.67 5.45 17.20
C ASP A 68 7.71 4.00 17.74
N VAL A 69 8.84 3.57 18.29
CA VAL A 69 8.98 2.20 18.79
C VAL A 69 8.00 1.98 19.95
N GLY A 70 7.16 0.94 19.84
CA GLY A 70 6.08 0.64 20.79
C GLY A 70 4.73 1.27 20.43
N GLU A 71 4.69 2.20 19.47
CA GLU A 71 3.46 2.89 19.07
C GLU A 71 2.94 2.41 17.70
N GLU A 72 1.64 2.59 17.49
CA GLU A 72 0.94 2.30 16.24
C GLU A 72 0.62 3.60 15.49
N ASN A 73 1.60 4.49 15.28
CA ASN A 73 1.39 5.81 14.66
C ASN A 73 2.11 6.00 13.31
N GLY A 74 2.53 4.88 12.69
CA GLY A 74 3.10 4.87 11.36
C GLY A 74 2.04 5.06 10.28
N GLU A 75 2.48 5.61 9.13
CA GLU A 75 1.61 5.97 8.02
C GLU A 75 2.23 5.54 6.69
N ILE A 76 1.39 5.08 5.76
CA ILE A 76 1.76 4.89 4.35
C ILE A 76 0.73 5.61 3.48
N THR A 77 1.21 6.41 2.55
CA THR A 77 0.38 7.15 1.61
C THR A 77 0.90 6.99 0.19
N LEU A 78 0.01 6.71 -0.76
CA LEU A 78 0.30 6.60 -2.19
C LEU A 78 -0.49 7.62 -2.98
N TYR A 79 0.22 8.33 -3.85
CA TYR A 79 -0.34 9.26 -4.81
C TYR A 79 -0.03 8.83 -6.24
N ILE A 80 -1.02 8.95 -7.12
CA ILE A 80 -0.90 8.73 -8.56
C ILE A 80 -1.35 10.01 -9.27
N ASP A 81 -0.49 10.59 -10.08
CA ASP A 81 -0.70 11.90 -10.74
C ASP A 81 -1.20 12.98 -9.75
N GLY A 82 -0.58 13.03 -8.56
CA GLY A 82 -0.92 13.97 -7.48
C GLY A 82 -2.20 13.63 -6.71
N SER A 83 -3.00 12.64 -7.15
CA SER A 83 -4.22 12.21 -6.47
C SER A 83 -3.92 11.16 -5.42
N LEU A 84 -4.43 11.34 -4.20
CA LEU A 84 -4.35 10.35 -3.13
C LEU A 84 -5.17 9.10 -3.48
N VAL A 85 -4.53 7.94 -3.61
CA VAL A 85 -5.22 6.68 -3.95
C VAL A 85 -5.20 5.66 -2.82
N ILE A 86 -4.22 5.69 -1.92
CA ILE A 86 -4.16 4.85 -0.72
C ILE A 86 -3.66 5.72 0.44
N SER A 87 -4.35 5.66 1.57
CA SER A 87 -3.92 6.25 2.84
C SER A 87 -4.17 5.26 3.96
N ILE A 88 -3.13 4.93 4.70
CA ILE A 88 -3.17 3.99 5.81
C ILE A 88 -2.45 4.62 6.99
N ASP A 89 -3.12 4.67 8.13
CA ASP A 89 -2.58 5.09 9.40
C ASP A 89 -2.64 3.94 10.41
N GLY A 90 -2.14 4.18 11.61
CA GLY A 90 -2.27 3.21 12.68
C GLY A 90 -1.36 1.99 12.50
N LEU A 91 -0.23 2.14 11.80
CA LEU A 91 0.68 1.03 11.46
C LEU A 91 1.85 0.95 12.44
N SER A 92 2.27 -0.27 12.74
CA SER A 92 3.57 -0.57 13.33
C SER A 92 4.50 -1.08 12.24
N LEU A 93 5.38 -0.21 11.74
CA LEU A 93 6.33 -0.48 10.66
C LEU A 93 7.68 -1.00 11.18
N ARG A 94 8.02 -0.69 12.44
CA ARG A 94 9.22 -1.16 13.14
C ARG A 94 8.92 -1.46 14.61
N THR A 95 9.72 -2.37 15.17
CA THR A 95 9.61 -2.82 16.58
C THR A 95 10.87 -2.55 17.39
N SER A 96 11.93 -2.02 16.78
CA SER A 96 13.19 -1.66 17.45
C SER A 96 13.78 -0.39 16.83
N GLU A 97 14.71 0.23 17.56
CA GLU A 97 15.59 1.26 17.02
C GLU A 97 16.59 0.70 16.01
#